data_AF-A0A6I2IXK5-F1
#
_entry.id   AF-A0A6I2IXK5-F1
#
_cell.length_a   1.000
_cell.length_b   1.000
_cell.length_c   1.000
_cell.angle_alpha   90.00
_cell.angle_beta   90.00
_cell.angle_gamma   90.00
#
_symmetry.space_group_name_H-M   'P 1'
#
loop_
_entity.id
_entity.type
_entity.pdbx_description
1 polymer ?
#
loop_
_entity_poly.entity_id
_entity_poly.type
_entity_poly.pdbx_seq_one_letter_code
_entity_poly.pdbx_strand_id
1 'polypeptide(L)'
;MSMLLGPRDDNGMPVPMTVDESIAAMKTSLLKKIKRSAYVYRVDCGGCNGCEIEIFATLSPLFDAERFGIKVVPSPRHADILLFTGAVTRAMRSPALRAWESAPDPKICISYGACGNSGGIFHDLYCVWGGTDKIVPVDVYIPGCPPTPAATLYGFAMALGLLEQKIHAREASEMDAQPAQILHPDMVQPLRVRIDREARRLAGYRYGRQIADSYMENLTAGGGSVQQWLAHENDPRLTEIVSNLEALVKQERV
;
A
#
# COMPACT_ATOMS: atom_id res chain seq x y z
N MET A 1 18.67 -8.43 -38.09
CA MET A 1 17.52 -9.37 -38.13
C MET A 1 17.53 -10.37 -36.97
N SER A 2 18.68 -10.67 -36.33
CA SER A 2 18.75 -11.59 -35.17
C SER A 2 18.16 -11.03 -33.87
N MET A 3 18.20 -9.71 -33.62
CA MET A 3 17.56 -9.08 -32.44
C MET A 3 16.02 -9.21 -32.41
N LEU A 4 15.38 -9.54 -33.54
CA LEU A 4 13.93 -9.65 -33.62
C LEU A 4 13.41 -11.02 -33.19
N LEU A 5 14.25 -12.00 -32.93
CA LEU A 5 13.87 -13.29 -32.39
C LEU A 5 14.69 -13.40 -31.10
N GLY A 6 14.03 -13.37 -29.93
CA GLY A 6 14.74 -13.54 -28.65
C GLY A 6 15.62 -14.79 -28.64
N PRO A 7 16.42 -15.01 -27.58
CA PRO A 7 17.38 -16.10 -27.56
C PRO A 7 16.70 -17.45 -27.82
N ARG A 8 17.35 -18.32 -28.58
CA ARG A 8 16.87 -19.66 -28.96
C ARG A 8 17.94 -20.71 -28.70
N ASP A 9 17.50 -21.93 -28.41
CA ASP A 9 18.39 -23.10 -28.32
C ASP A 9 18.76 -23.66 -29.71
N ASP A 10 19.56 -24.72 -29.73
CA ASP A 10 20.03 -25.41 -30.94
C ASP A 10 18.88 -26.00 -31.77
N ASN A 11 17.72 -26.24 -31.16
CA ASN A 11 16.51 -26.73 -31.82
C ASN A 11 15.61 -25.58 -32.32
N GLY A 12 16.04 -24.33 -32.14
CA GLY A 12 15.28 -23.15 -32.49
C GLY A 12 14.12 -22.87 -31.55
N MET A 13 14.08 -23.43 -30.34
CA MET A 13 13.04 -23.14 -29.33
C MET A 13 13.38 -21.88 -28.52
N PRO A 14 12.41 -21.03 -28.17
CA PRO A 14 12.65 -19.84 -27.35
C PRO A 14 13.19 -20.17 -25.96
N VAL A 15 14.32 -19.59 -25.57
CA VAL A 15 14.88 -19.72 -24.22
C VAL A 15 14.64 -18.44 -23.40
N PRO A 16 14.64 -18.52 -22.05
CA PRO A 16 14.48 -17.34 -21.21
C PRO A 16 15.58 -16.30 -21.47
N MET A 17 15.22 -15.02 -21.46
CA MET A 17 16.18 -13.92 -21.54
C MET A 17 16.95 -13.80 -20.22
N THR A 18 18.27 -13.84 -20.31
CA THR A 18 19.16 -13.56 -19.18
C THR A 18 19.43 -12.07 -19.06
N VAL A 19 19.76 -11.63 -17.84
CA VAL A 19 20.08 -10.23 -17.54
C VAL A 19 21.59 -10.09 -17.37
N ASP A 20 22.17 -9.00 -17.87
CA ASP A 20 23.56 -8.66 -17.60
C ASP A 20 23.78 -8.36 -16.11
N GLU A 21 24.94 -8.72 -15.57
CA GLU A 21 25.29 -8.53 -14.15
C GLU A 21 25.20 -7.07 -13.70
N SER A 22 25.50 -6.13 -14.59
CA SER A 22 25.40 -4.68 -14.33
C SER A 22 23.96 -4.23 -14.06
N ILE A 23 22.99 -4.78 -14.79
CA ILE A 23 21.56 -4.49 -14.63
C ILE A 23 21.05 -5.12 -13.34
N ALA A 24 21.48 -6.34 -13.01
CA ALA A 24 21.13 -6.99 -11.75
C ALA A 24 21.58 -6.15 -10.53
N ALA A 25 22.80 -5.61 -10.55
CA ALA A 25 23.29 -4.71 -9.49
C ALA A 25 22.47 -3.41 -9.38
N MET A 26 22.06 -2.82 -10.51
CA MET A 26 21.20 -1.64 -10.52
C MET A 26 19.81 -1.93 -9.95
N LYS A 27 19.24 -3.12 -10.20
CA LYS A 27 17.95 -3.54 -9.61
C LYS A 27 18.03 -3.68 -8.09
N THR A 28 19.13 -4.18 -7.54
CA THR A 28 19.33 -4.19 -6.07
C THR A 28 19.38 -2.78 -5.49
N SER A 29 20.01 -1.83 -6.19
CA SER A 29 19.99 -0.42 -5.80
C SER A 29 18.58 0.18 -5.88
N LEU A 30 17.81 -0.19 -6.91
CA LEU A 30 16.43 0.26 -7.06
C LEU A 30 15.57 -0.17 -5.86
N LEU A 31 15.65 -1.44 -5.44
CA LEU A 31 14.91 -1.95 -4.27
C LEU A 31 15.18 -1.12 -3.00
N LYS A 32 16.44 -0.68 -2.79
CA LYS A 32 16.79 0.20 -1.66
C LYS A 32 16.18 1.61 -1.77
N LYS A 33 15.95 2.11 -2.99
CA LYS A 33 15.44 3.47 -3.25
C LYS A 33 13.91 3.55 -3.26
N ILE A 34 13.22 2.60 -3.89
CA ILE A 34 11.75 2.59 -4.03
C ILE A 34 11.08 2.50 -2.65
N LYS A 35 11.67 1.76 -1.69
CA LYS A 35 11.14 1.56 -0.32
C LYS A 35 9.66 1.16 -0.31
N ARG A 36 8.75 2.12 -0.13
CA ARG A 36 7.28 1.94 0.02
C ARG A 36 6.49 2.76 -0.99
N SER A 37 7.02 2.96 -2.19
CA SER A 37 6.29 3.67 -3.26
C SER A 37 6.56 2.97 -4.59
N ALA A 38 5.91 1.84 -4.81
CA ALA A 38 6.06 1.02 -5.99
C ALA A 38 4.95 1.33 -7.00
N TYR A 39 5.31 1.94 -8.13
CA TYR A 39 4.37 2.16 -9.22
C TYR A 39 4.39 0.99 -10.20
N VAL A 40 3.22 0.37 -10.36
CA VAL A 40 3.04 -0.84 -11.18
C VAL A 40 2.28 -0.48 -12.45
N TYR A 41 2.82 -0.86 -13.61
CA TYR A 41 2.09 -0.82 -14.87
C TYR A 41 1.84 -2.24 -15.37
N ARG A 42 0.57 -2.55 -15.61
CA ARG A 42 0.12 -3.85 -16.11
C ARG A 42 0.22 -3.88 -17.64
N VAL A 43 0.95 -4.86 -18.14
CA VAL A 43 1.11 -5.12 -19.57
C VAL A 43 0.30 -6.36 -19.93
N ASP A 44 -0.87 -6.15 -20.53
CA ASP A 44 -1.69 -7.24 -21.07
C ASP A 44 -1.05 -7.81 -22.32
N CYS A 45 -0.65 -9.08 -22.29
CA CYS A 45 -0.06 -9.75 -23.44
C CYS A 45 -0.99 -10.84 -24.00
N GLY A 46 -2.31 -10.63 -23.91
CA GLY A 46 -3.33 -11.58 -24.38
C GLY A 46 -3.86 -12.44 -23.25
N GLY A 47 -4.26 -11.80 -22.14
CA GLY A 47 -4.95 -12.44 -21.03
C GLY A 47 -6.43 -12.72 -21.34
N CYS A 48 -7.03 -13.61 -20.56
CA CYS A 48 -8.48 -13.89 -20.58
C CYS A 48 -9.27 -13.04 -19.58
N ASN A 49 -8.69 -11.94 -19.08
CA ASN A 49 -9.21 -11.07 -18.01
C ASN A 49 -9.25 -11.66 -16.60
N GLY A 50 -8.99 -12.96 -16.42
CA GLY A 50 -8.98 -13.56 -15.08
C GLY A 50 -7.88 -13.00 -14.17
N CYS A 51 -6.66 -12.85 -14.70
CA CYS A 51 -5.53 -12.30 -13.95
C CYS A 51 -5.75 -10.84 -13.56
N GLU A 52 -6.38 -10.08 -14.45
CA GLU A 52 -6.71 -8.68 -14.29
C GLU A 52 -7.70 -8.43 -13.16
N ILE A 53 -8.75 -9.25 -13.11
CA ILE A 53 -9.75 -9.17 -12.04
C ILE A 53 -9.07 -9.33 -10.69
N GLU A 54 -8.12 -10.26 -10.55
CA GLU A 54 -7.39 -10.46 -9.29
C GLU A 54 -6.44 -9.31 -8.97
N ILE A 55 -5.79 -8.71 -9.98
CA ILE A 55 -4.99 -7.50 -9.80
C ILE A 55 -5.85 -6.35 -9.27
N PHE A 56 -7.03 -6.12 -9.85
CA PHE A 56 -7.96 -5.09 -9.39
C PHE A 56 -8.59 -5.43 -8.03
N ALA A 57 -8.88 -6.71 -7.76
CA ALA A 57 -9.34 -7.15 -6.45
C ALA A 57 -8.30 -6.87 -5.36
N THR A 58 -7.01 -6.96 -5.69
CA THR A 58 -5.92 -6.63 -4.77
C THR A 58 -5.92 -5.14 -4.37
N LEU A 59 -6.43 -4.25 -5.23
CA LEU A 59 -6.60 -2.82 -4.93
C LEU A 59 -7.90 -2.51 -4.17
N SER A 60 -8.80 -3.49 -4.03
CA SER A 60 -10.04 -3.29 -3.29
C SER A 60 -9.77 -3.08 -1.78
N PRO A 61 -10.70 -2.45 -1.03
CA PRO A 61 -10.54 -2.23 0.40
C PRO A 61 -10.31 -3.50 1.24
N LEU A 62 -10.65 -4.68 0.70
CA LEU A 62 -10.46 -5.95 1.39
C LEU A 62 -8.98 -6.35 1.48
N PHE A 63 -8.21 -6.10 0.42
CA PHE A 63 -6.80 -6.48 0.32
C PHE A 63 -5.85 -5.29 0.41
N ASP A 64 -6.32 -4.10 -0.02
CA ASP A 64 -5.67 -2.80 0.14
C ASP A 64 -4.16 -2.81 -0.13
N ALA A 65 -3.78 -3.11 -1.38
CA ALA A 65 -2.38 -3.05 -1.81
C ALA A 65 -1.73 -1.67 -1.61
N GLU A 66 -2.53 -0.59 -1.64
CA GLU A 66 -2.02 0.78 -1.50
C GLU A 66 -1.41 1.03 -0.11
N ARG A 67 -1.85 0.31 0.94
CA ARG A 67 -1.21 0.33 2.26
C ARG A 67 0.28 -0.05 2.21
N PHE A 68 0.68 -0.91 1.30
CA PHE A 68 2.08 -1.31 1.09
C PHE A 68 2.82 -0.35 0.15
N GLY A 69 2.15 0.69 -0.35
CA GLY A 69 2.70 1.64 -1.29
C GLY A 69 2.67 1.17 -2.74
N ILE A 70 1.90 0.12 -3.04
CA ILE A 70 1.75 -0.42 -4.39
C ILE A 70 0.60 0.29 -5.06
N LYS A 71 0.88 1.02 -6.15
CA LYS A 71 -0.13 1.76 -6.90
C LYS A 71 -0.05 1.45 -8.39
N VAL A 72 -1.20 1.15 -9.00
CA VAL A 72 -1.28 0.95 -10.45
C VAL A 72 -1.30 2.29 -11.17
N VAL A 73 -0.42 2.44 -12.16
CA VAL A 73 -0.30 3.64 -13.00
C VAL A 73 -0.78 3.38 -14.43
N PRO A 74 -1.29 4.41 -15.13
CA PRO A 74 -1.83 4.24 -16.48
C PRO A 74 -0.77 4.29 -17.60
N SER A 75 0.48 4.65 -17.28
CA SER A 75 1.56 4.83 -18.25
C SER A 75 2.81 4.09 -17.81
N PRO A 76 3.49 3.34 -18.71
CA PRO A 76 4.74 2.66 -18.39
C PRO A 76 5.86 3.66 -18.05
N ARG A 77 5.77 4.92 -18.51
CA ARG A 77 6.77 5.96 -18.21
C ARG A 77 6.82 6.36 -16.73
N HIS A 78 5.77 6.07 -15.97
CA HIS A 78 5.69 6.36 -14.53
C HIS A 78 5.89 5.11 -13.68
N ALA A 79 6.16 3.96 -14.30
CA ALA A 79 6.20 2.67 -13.61
C ALA A 79 7.63 2.28 -13.25
N ASP A 80 7.80 1.78 -12.04
CA ASP A 80 9.02 1.13 -11.57
C ASP A 80 8.95 -0.39 -11.80
N ILE A 81 7.72 -0.93 -11.83
CA ILE A 81 7.42 -2.35 -11.98
C ILE A 81 6.51 -2.55 -13.19
N LEU A 82 6.91 -3.46 -14.08
CA LEU A 82 6.08 -3.92 -15.18
C LEU A 82 5.56 -5.32 -14.87
N LEU A 83 4.23 -5.44 -14.78
CA LEU A 83 3.53 -6.68 -14.49
C LEU A 83 2.94 -7.25 -15.78
N PHE A 84 3.54 -8.32 -16.30
CA PHE A 84 3.12 -8.96 -17.54
C PHE A 84 2.08 -10.05 -17.26
N THR A 85 0.95 -9.99 -17.97
CA THR A 85 -0.13 -10.98 -17.87
C THR A 85 -0.40 -11.64 -19.23
N GLY A 86 -0.98 -12.84 -19.20
CA GLY A 86 -1.37 -13.57 -20.42
C GLY A 86 -0.24 -14.37 -21.05
N ALA A 87 -0.57 -15.21 -22.05
CA ALA A 87 0.37 -16.17 -22.63
C ALA A 87 1.39 -15.56 -23.62
N VAL A 88 1.40 -14.23 -23.74
CA VAL A 88 2.21 -13.48 -24.70
C VAL A 88 1.89 -13.91 -26.13
N THR A 89 0.74 -13.44 -26.64
CA THR A 89 0.37 -13.69 -28.04
C THR A 89 1.38 -13.07 -28.99
N ARG A 90 1.55 -13.66 -30.19
CA ARG A 90 2.51 -13.17 -31.19
C ARG A 90 2.27 -11.71 -31.57
N ALA A 91 1.02 -11.30 -31.67
CA ALA A 91 0.63 -9.93 -31.98
C ALA A 91 1.01 -8.95 -30.85
N MET A 92 0.93 -9.37 -29.59
CA MET A 92 1.25 -8.53 -28.44
C MET A 92 2.73 -8.34 -28.16
N ARG A 93 3.62 -9.09 -28.83
CA ARG A 93 5.06 -8.96 -28.63
C ARG A 93 5.60 -7.54 -28.88
N SER A 94 5.27 -6.94 -30.03
CA SER A 94 5.77 -5.59 -30.35
C SER A 94 5.22 -4.53 -29.38
N PRO A 95 3.91 -4.48 -29.09
CA PRO A 95 3.36 -3.62 -28.04
C PRO A 95 4.02 -3.81 -26.66
N ALA A 96 4.24 -5.07 -26.25
CA ALA A 96 4.87 -5.42 -24.98
C ALA A 96 6.32 -4.90 -24.87
N LEU A 97 7.11 -5.07 -25.94
CA LEU A 97 8.48 -4.53 -26.00
C LEU A 97 8.50 -3.00 -25.97
N ARG A 98 7.57 -2.34 -26.68
CA ARG A 98 7.46 -0.88 -26.64
C ARG A 98 7.12 -0.37 -25.24
N ALA A 99 6.26 -1.08 -24.50
CA ALA A 99 5.95 -0.75 -23.11
C ALA A 99 7.19 -0.93 -22.21
N TRP A 100 7.93 -2.03 -22.40
CA TRP A 100 9.19 -2.31 -21.70
C TRP A 100 10.24 -1.21 -21.93
N GLU A 101 10.49 -0.84 -23.18
CA GLU A 101 11.47 0.19 -23.56
C GLU A 101 11.05 1.60 -23.11
N SER A 102 9.74 1.85 -22.96
CA SER A 102 9.23 3.15 -22.52
C SER A 102 9.34 3.37 -21.01
N ALA A 103 9.53 2.30 -20.23
CA ALA A 103 9.67 2.38 -18.79
C ALA A 103 11.12 2.74 -18.38
N PRO A 104 11.30 3.64 -17.41
CA PRO A 104 12.62 4.10 -16.99
C PRO A 104 13.46 2.96 -16.41
N ASP A 105 14.77 2.96 -16.68
CA ASP A 105 15.72 2.07 -16.01
C ASP A 105 16.28 2.72 -14.74
N PRO A 106 16.51 1.94 -13.66
CA PRO A 106 16.25 0.51 -13.51
C PRO A 106 14.76 0.17 -13.24
N LYS A 107 14.28 -0.97 -13.76
CA LYS A 107 12.90 -1.46 -13.62
C LYS A 107 12.83 -2.94 -13.24
N ILE A 108 11.73 -3.33 -12.60
CA ILE A 108 11.45 -4.72 -12.20
C ILE A 108 10.41 -5.32 -13.16
N CYS A 109 10.69 -6.52 -13.67
CA CYS A 109 9.76 -7.30 -14.46
C CYS A 109 9.14 -8.41 -13.61
N ILE A 110 7.81 -8.44 -13.54
CA ILE A 110 7.08 -9.53 -12.89
C ILE A 110 6.25 -10.25 -13.93
N SER A 111 6.44 -11.56 -14.02
CA SER A 111 5.57 -12.45 -14.78
C SER A 111 4.43 -12.93 -13.90
N TYR A 112 3.19 -12.77 -14.36
CA TYR A 112 1.99 -13.00 -13.56
C TYR A 112 1.08 -14.06 -14.18
N GLY A 113 0.77 -15.07 -13.36
CA GLY A 113 -0.10 -16.18 -13.69
C GLY A 113 0.58 -17.27 -14.51
N ALA A 114 -0.04 -18.45 -14.56
CA ALA A 114 0.47 -19.62 -15.26
C ALA A 114 0.73 -19.33 -16.75
N CYS A 115 -0.17 -18.57 -17.38
CA CYS A 115 -0.01 -18.13 -18.77
C CYS A 115 1.21 -17.21 -18.95
N GLY A 116 1.40 -16.22 -18.07
CA GLY A 116 2.56 -15.32 -18.12
C GLY A 116 3.87 -16.06 -17.90
N ASN A 117 3.89 -17.03 -16.99
CA ASN A 117 5.10 -17.72 -16.55
C ASN A 117 5.60 -18.76 -17.56
N SER A 118 4.69 -19.55 -18.14
CA SER A 118 5.07 -20.69 -19.00
C SER A 118 4.14 -20.90 -20.19
N GLY A 119 3.27 -19.93 -20.51
CA GLY A 119 2.19 -20.09 -21.48
C GLY A 119 0.95 -20.82 -20.93
N GLY A 120 1.04 -21.42 -19.74
CA GLY A 120 -0.07 -22.08 -19.06
C GLY A 120 -0.68 -23.18 -19.93
N ILE A 121 -2.02 -23.25 -19.99
CA ILE A 121 -2.72 -24.19 -20.88
C ILE A 121 -2.44 -23.94 -22.38
N PHE A 122 -1.91 -22.77 -22.73
CA PHE A 122 -1.65 -22.37 -24.11
C PHE A 122 -0.19 -22.59 -24.55
N HIS A 123 0.65 -23.21 -23.72
CA HIS A 123 2.11 -23.25 -23.89
C HIS A 123 2.60 -23.75 -25.26
N ASP A 124 1.87 -24.65 -25.92
CA ASP A 124 2.24 -25.26 -27.21
C ASP A 124 1.42 -24.72 -28.41
N LEU A 125 0.71 -23.62 -28.23
CA LEU A 125 -0.07 -23.03 -29.31
C LEU A 125 0.80 -22.19 -30.25
N TYR A 126 0.56 -22.35 -31.55
CA TYR A 126 1.27 -21.61 -32.59
C TYR A 126 1.19 -20.09 -32.42
N CYS A 127 0.16 -19.56 -31.77
CA CYS A 127 -0.12 -18.13 -31.65
C CYS A 127 0.49 -17.45 -30.42
N VAL A 128 1.20 -18.18 -29.55
CA VAL A 128 1.81 -17.65 -28.33
C VAL A 128 3.33 -17.80 -28.33
N TRP A 129 4.00 -17.04 -27.46
CA TRP A 129 5.43 -17.19 -27.19
C TRP A 129 5.72 -18.17 -26.03
N GLY A 130 4.71 -18.53 -25.24
CA GLY A 130 4.86 -19.53 -24.19
C GLY A 130 5.52 -19.01 -22.91
N GLY A 131 5.47 -17.71 -22.67
CA GLY A 131 6.02 -17.08 -21.47
C GLY A 131 6.54 -15.66 -21.71
N THR A 132 6.54 -14.85 -20.65
CA THR A 132 7.07 -13.48 -20.61
C THR A 132 8.58 -13.47 -20.72
N ASP A 133 9.22 -14.45 -20.11
CA ASP A 133 10.67 -14.68 -20.10
C ASP A 133 11.28 -14.82 -21.50
N LYS A 134 10.48 -15.17 -22.51
CA LYS A 134 10.91 -15.29 -23.91
C LYS A 134 11.06 -13.94 -24.62
N ILE A 135 10.47 -12.88 -24.08
CA ILE A 135 10.45 -11.56 -24.70
C ILE A 135 11.14 -10.48 -23.86
N VAL A 136 11.15 -10.62 -22.53
CA VAL A 136 11.79 -9.67 -21.59
C VAL A 136 12.41 -10.43 -20.41
N PRO A 137 13.47 -9.90 -19.77
CA PRO A 137 14.06 -10.51 -18.59
C PRO A 137 13.12 -10.40 -17.38
N VAL A 138 12.66 -11.54 -16.86
CA VAL A 138 11.76 -11.62 -15.69
C VAL A 138 12.56 -11.71 -14.40
N ASP A 139 12.19 -10.92 -13.39
CA ASP A 139 12.81 -10.94 -12.06
C ASP A 139 12.04 -11.83 -11.08
N VAL A 140 10.70 -11.78 -11.13
CA VAL A 140 9.83 -12.51 -10.20
C VAL A 140 8.70 -13.17 -10.97
N TYR A 141 8.39 -14.41 -10.60
CA TYR A 141 7.26 -15.17 -11.12
C TYR A 141 6.20 -15.30 -10.04
N ILE A 142 4.96 -14.89 -10.35
CA ILE A 142 3.80 -15.08 -9.47
C ILE A 142 2.93 -16.19 -10.09
N PRO A 143 2.93 -17.42 -9.54
CA PRO A 143 2.15 -18.53 -10.07
C PRO A 143 0.67 -18.44 -9.70
N GLY A 144 -0.20 -19.02 -10.55
CA GLY A 144 -1.66 -19.13 -10.32
C GLY A 144 -2.49 -19.00 -11.61
N CYS A 145 -3.75 -19.44 -11.61
CA CYS A 145 -4.64 -19.35 -12.77
C CYS A 145 -6.10 -19.05 -12.37
N PRO A 146 -6.43 -17.79 -12.00
CA PRO A 146 -5.50 -16.69 -11.74
C PRO A 146 -4.85 -16.79 -10.34
N PRO A 147 -3.72 -16.11 -10.09
CA PRO A 147 -3.19 -15.96 -8.74
C PRO A 147 -4.20 -15.24 -7.85
N THR A 148 -4.50 -15.80 -6.66
CA THR A 148 -5.40 -15.15 -5.69
C THR A 148 -4.86 -13.80 -5.23
N PRO A 149 -5.67 -12.85 -4.74
CA PRO A 149 -5.19 -11.53 -4.34
C PRO A 149 -4.14 -11.59 -3.22
N ALA A 150 -4.29 -12.56 -2.30
CA ALA A 150 -3.30 -12.81 -1.25
C ALA A 150 -1.96 -13.30 -1.83
N ALA A 151 -2.00 -14.19 -2.83
CA ALA A 151 -0.79 -14.64 -3.54
C ALA A 151 -0.15 -13.49 -4.35
N THR A 152 -0.96 -12.59 -4.91
CA THR A 152 -0.51 -11.39 -5.61
C THR A 152 0.22 -10.44 -4.67
N LEU A 153 -0.35 -10.14 -3.49
CA LEU A 153 0.31 -9.36 -2.46
C LEU A 153 1.61 -10.01 -1.99
N TYR A 154 1.61 -11.32 -1.79
CA TYR A 154 2.82 -12.06 -1.43
C TYR A 154 3.90 -11.95 -2.50
N GLY A 155 3.54 -12.09 -3.78
CA GLY A 155 4.45 -11.92 -4.91
C GLY A 155 5.04 -10.51 -4.99
N PHE A 156 4.23 -9.47 -4.77
CA PHE A 156 4.74 -8.10 -4.67
C PHE A 156 5.62 -7.89 -3.43
N ALA A 157 5.27 -8.47 -2.29
CA ALA A 157 6.08 -8.40 -1.08
C ALA A 157 7.44 -9.09 -1.27
N MET A 158 7.49 -10.21 -2.00
CA MET A 158 8.74 -10.84 -2.43
C MET A 158 9.53 -9.91 -3.35
N ALA A 159 8.90 -9.38 -4.40
CA ALA A 159 9.56 -8.51 -5.37
C ALA A 159 10.16 -7.26 -4.73
N LEU A 160 9.50 -6.71 -3.71
CA LEU A 160 9.94 -5.52 -2.98
C LEU A 160 10.86 -5.84 -1.78
N GLY A 161 11.13 -7.11 -1.47
CA GLY A 161 11.94 -7.50 -0.31
C GLY A 161 11.28 -7.19 1.04
N LEU A 162 9.96 -7.06 1.09
CA LEU A 162 9.20 -6.73 2.30
C LEU A 162 9.08 -7.92 3.28
N LEU A 163 9.31 -9.15 2.82
CA LEU A 163 9.19 -10.35 3.66
C LEU A 163 10.23 -10.40 4.80
N GLU A 164 11.40 -9.82 4.59
CA GLU A 164 12.48 -9.81 5.60
C GLU A 164 12.26 -8.76 6.68
N GLN A 165 11.23 -7.91 6.54
CA GLN A 165 10.93 -6.84 7.47
C GLN A 165 10.33 -7.44 8.76
N LYS A 166 11.19 -7.96 9.63
CA LYS A 166 10.79 -8.43 10.96
C LYS A 166 10.17 -7.27 11.72
N ILE A 167 8.97 -7.50 12.26
CA ILE A 167 8.49 -6.69 13.38
C ILE A 167 9.54 -6.89 14.46
N HIS A 168 10.28 -5.85 14.80
CA HIS A 168 11.17 -5.90 15.95
C HIS A 168 10.28 -6.10 17.17
N ALA A 169 10.15 -7.36 17.61
CA ALA A 169 9.56 -7.66 18.89
C ALA A 169 10.44 -6.94 19.91
N ARG A 170 9.91 -5.87 20.49
CA ARG A 170 10.50 -5.32 21.71
C ARG A 170 10.07 -6.24 22.84
N GLU A 171 11.01 -6.61 23.69
CA GLU A 171 10.65 -7.25 24.95
C GLU A 171 9.72 -6.30 25.73
N ALA A 172 8.80 -6.87 26.49
CA ALA A 172 7.91 -6.09 27.34
C ALA A 172 8.79 -5.23 28.25
N SER A 173 8.71 -3.91 28.08
CA SER A 173 9.47 -2.99 28.92
C SER A 173 8.74 -2.80 30.25
N GLU A 174 9.42 -2.27 31.27
CA GLU A 174 8.78 -1.91 32.54
C GLU A 174 7.56 -0.99 32.33
N MET A 175 7.53 -0.21 31.24
CA MET A 175 6.39 0.64 30.86
C MET A 175 5.16 -0.17 30.42
N ASP A 176 5.33 -1.36 29.84
CA ASP A 176 4.22 -2.23 29.44
C ASP A 176 3.60 -2.97 30.64
N ALA A 177 4.37 -3.12 31.73
CA ALA A 177 3.90 -3.64 33.00
C ALA A 177 3.21 -2.56 33.86
N GLN A 178 3.36 -1.28 33.53
CA GLN A 178 2.65 -0.22 34.22
C GLN A 178 1.16 -0.24 33.83
N PRO A 179 0.24 -0.21 34.80
CA PRO A 179 -1.17 -0.07 34.49
C PRO A 179 -1.39 1.23 33.70
N ALA A 180 -2.22 1.16 32.66
CA ALA A 180 -2.53 2.31 31.84
C ALA A 180 -3.06 3.46 32.71
N GLN A 181 -2.43 4.63 32.61
CA GLN A 181 -2.86 5.80 33.36
C GLN A 181 -4.26 6.21 32.89
N ILE A 182 -5.20 6.23 33.85
CA ILE A 182 -6.57 6.66 33.57
C ILE A 182 -6.56 8.18 33.37
N LEU A 183 -6.96 8.62 32.18
CA LEU A 183 -7.14 10.04 31.90
C LEU A 183 -8.33 10.59 32.71
N HIS A 184 -8.10 11.71 33.39
CA HIS A 184 -9.07 12.42 34.24
C HIS A 184 -9.69 11.49 35.31
N PRO A 185 -8.89 10.93 36.23
CA PRO A 185 -9.38 9.96 37.21
C PRO A 185 -10.38 10.56 38.21
N ASP A 186 -10.30 11.87 38.45
CA ASP A 186 -11.17 12.59 39.39
C ASP A 186 -12.57 12.88 38.82
N MET A 187 -12.82 12.49 37.55
CA MET A 187 -14.09 12.74 36.87
C MET A 187 -14.90 11.47 36.69
N VAL A 188 -16.21 11.56 36.97
CA VAL A 188 -17.13 10.43 36.78
C VAL A 188 -17.21 10.08 35.29
N GLN A 189 -17.03 8.79 34.96
CA GLN A 189 -16.94 8.30 33.59
C GLN A 189 -18.09 8.75 32.66
N PRO A 190 -19.37 8.76 33.06
CA PRO A 190 -20.46 9.20 32.20
C PRO A 190 -20.34 10.67 31.79
N LEU A 191 -19.95 11.54 32.71
CA LEU A 191 -19.75 12.97 32.44
C LEU A 191 -18.58 13.17 31.47
N ARG A 192 -17.46 12.48 31.70
CA ARG A 192 -16.29 12.49 30.81
C ARG A 192 -16.65 12.13 29.37
N VAL A 193 -17.41 11.05 29.19
CA VAL A 193 -17.85 10.58 27.86
C VAL A 193 -18.76 11.60 27.18
N ARG A 194 -19.63 12.27 27.93
CA ARG A 194 -20.51 13.31 27.37
C ARG A 194 -19.75 14.56 26.95
N ILE A 195 -18.80 15.02 27.76
CA ILE A 195 -17.93 16.16 27.41
C ILE A 195 -17.14 15.85 26.13
N ASP A 196 -16.49 14.68 26.05
CA ASP A 196 -15.71 14.27 24.88
C ASP A 196 -16.58 14.16 23.61
N ARG A 197 -17.77 13.57 23.72
CA ARG A 197 -18.71 13.49 22.58
C ARG A 197 -19.18 14.87 22.12
N GLU A 198 -19.51 15.75 23.06
CA GLU A 198 -20.02 17.07 22.73
C GLU A 198 -18.93 17.96 22.10
N ALA A 199 -17.72 17.93 22.65
CA ALA A 199 -16.58 18.62 22.06
C ALA A 199 -16.25 18.11 20.65
N ARG A 200 -16.30 16.79 20.42
CA ARG A 200 -16.13 16.19 19.08
C ARG A 200 -17.26 16.54 18.12
N ARG A 201 -18.50 16.68 18.62
CA ARG A 201 -19.65 17.13 17.84
C ARG A 201 -19.44 18.57 17.34
N LEU A 202 -18.86 19.43 18.18
CA LEU A 202 -18.67 20.85 17.89
C LEU A 202 -17.39 21.16 17.09
N ALA A 203 -16.30 20.41 17.29
CA ALA A 203 -14.98 20.72 16.71
C ALA A 203 -14.32 19.55 15.95
N GLY A 204 -15.04 18.45 15.71
CA GLY A 204 -14.52 17.28 15.02
C GLY A 204 -13.59 16.42 15.89
N TYR A 205 -13.05 15.36 15.29
CA TYR A 205 -12.44 14.26 16.05
C TYR A 205 -11.12 14.64 16.74
N ARG A 206 -10.25 15.41 16.06
CA ARG A 206 -8.94 15.80 16.58
C ARG A 206 -9.05 16.98 17.55
N TYR A 207 -9.56 18.12 17.07
CA TYR A 207 -9.63 19.34 17.86
C TYR A 207 -10.63 19.21 19.02
N GLY A 208 -11.77 18.53 18.81
CA GLY A 208 -12.72 18.27 19.89
C GLY A 208 -12.13 17.45 21.03
N ARG A 209 -11.27 16.46 20.75
CA ARG A 209 -10.57 15.71 21.79
C ARG A 209 -9.62 16.59 22.59
N GLN A 210 -8.82 17.44 21.92
CA GLN A 210 -7.90 18.35 22.59
C GLN A 210 -8.64 19.35 23.49
N ILE A 211 -9.72 19.94 22.98
CA ILE A 211 -10.55 20.89 23.75
C ILE A 211 -11.19 20.19 24.95
N ALA A 212 -11.69 18.96 24.79
CA ALA A 212 -12.26 18.19 25.88
C ALA A 212 -11.21 17.91 26.97
N ASP A 213 -10.01 17.46 26.60
CA ASP A 213 -8.93 17.16 27.55
C ASP A 213 -8.50 18.42 28.31
N SER A 214 -8.23 19.54 27.62
CA SER A 214 -7.87 20.80 28.27
C SER A 214 -9.00 21.36 29.14
N TYR A 215 -10.25 21.25 28.71
CA TYR A 215 -11.39 21.68 29.52
C TYR A 215 -11.51 20.86 30.81
N MET A 216 -11.36 19.53 30.72
CA MET A 216 -11.45 18.64 31.87
C MET A 216 -10.31 18.87 32.87
N GLU A 217 -9.08 19.09 32.41
CA GLU A 217 -7.92 19.49 33.23
C GLU A 217 -8.16 20.80 33.99
N ASN A 218 -8.66 21.82 33.28
CA ASN A 218 -8.95 23.12 33.89
C ASN A 218 -10.16 23.06 34.84
N LEU A 219 -11.11 22.15 34.58
CA LEU A 219 -12.28 21.96 35.43
C LEU A 219 -11.92 21.32 36.77
N THR A 220 -10.99 20.34 36.80
CA THR A 220 -10.48 19.72 38.03
C THR A 220 -9.51 20.62 38.79
N ALA A 221 -8.74 21.48 38.11
CA ALA A 221 -7.84 22.44 38.77
C ALA A 221 -8.57 23.48 39.64
N GLY A 222 -9.86 23.75 39.38
CA GLY A 222 -10.69 24.66 40.19
C GLY A 222 -10.33 26.14 40.02
N GLY A 223 -10.88 27.01 40.91
CA GLY A 223 -10.44 28.40 41.05
C GLY A 223 -10.61 29.34 39.85
N GLY A 224 -11.48 29.03 38.89
CA GLY A 224 -11.65 29.85 37.67
C GLY A 224 -10.59 29.60 36.59
N SER A 225 -9.85 28.49 36.68
CA SER A 225 -8.82 28.09 35.70
C SER A 225 -9.34 28.04 34.27
N VAL A 226 -10.60 27.62 34.07
CA VAL A 226 -11.24 27.59 32.75
C VAL A 226 -11.32 29.00 32.14
N GLN A 227 -11.73 30.00 32.92
CA GLN A 227 -11.83 31.38 32.47
C GLN A 227 -10.45 31.99 32.19
N GLN A 228 -9.43 31.64 32.97
CA GLN A 228 -8.06 32.06 32.74
C GLN A 228 -7.48 31.45 31.46
N TRP A 229 -7.73 30.16 31.23
CA TRP A 229 -7.36 29.46 30.00
C TRP A 229 -8.02 30.09 28.76
N LEU A 230 -9.32 30.36 28.81
CA LEU A 230 -10.04 31.03 27.73
C LEU A 230 -9.50 32.44 27.45
N ALA A 231 -9.19 33.20 28.51
CA ALA A 231 -8.61 34.54 28.37
C ALA A 231 -7.19 34.51 27.77
N HIS A 232 -6.42 33.47 28.04
CA HIS A 232 -5.07 33.29 27.48
C HIS A 232 -5.12 32.92 25.99
N GLU A 233 -5.98 31.98 25.59
CA GLU A 233 -6.10 31.56 24.18
C GLU A 233 -6.75 32.64 23.30
N ASN A 234 -7.66 33.45 23.87
CA ASN A 234 -8.34 34.56 23.19
C ASN A 234 -9.01 34.15 21.86
N ASP A 235 -9.58 32.95 21.82
CA ASP A 235 -10.32 32.41 20.66
C ASP A 235 -11.85 32.47 20.93
N PRO A 236 -12.62 33.24 20.15
CA PRO A 236 -14.07 33.32 20.30
C PRO A 236 -14.76 31.97 20.01
N ARG A 237 -14.22 31.15 19.09
CA ARG A 237 -14.78 29.84 18.77
C ARG A 237 -14.57 28.85 19.92
N LEU A 238 -13.38 28.84 20.50
CA LEU A 238 -13.09 28.05 21.70
C LEU A 238 -14.02 28.43 22.85
N THR A 239 -14.22 29.74 23.07
CA THR A 239 -15.10 30.28 24.12
C THR A 239 -16.54 29.79 23.95
N GLU A 240 -17.05 29.78 22.73
CA GLU A 240 -18.38 29.25 22.40
C GLU A 240 -18.49 27.74 22.71
N ILE A 241 -17.49 26.95 22.30
CA ILE A 241 -17.47 25.50 22.55
C ILE A 241 -17.47 25.23 24.05
N VAL A 242 -16.56 25.89 24.79
CA VAL A 242 -16.42 25.70 26.23
C VAL A 242 -17.67 26.15 26.98
N SER A 243 -18.35 27.21 26.52
CA SER A 243 -19.64 27.62 27.08
C SER A 243 -20.72 26.53 26.94
N ASN A 244 -20.75 25.81 25.82
CA ASN A 244 -21.65 24.66 25.65
C ASN A 244 -21.27 23.50 26.57
N LEU A 245 -19.97 23.23 26.76
CA LEU A 245 -19.49 22.22 27.69
C LEU A 245 -19.81 22.58 29.15
N GLU A 246 -19.69 23.84 29.54
CA GLU A 246 -20.08 24.33 30.87
C GLU A 246 -21.58 24.16 31.13
N ALA A 247 -22.43 24.45 30.14
CA ALA A 247 -23.87 24.22 30.23
C ALA A 247 -24.19 22.73 30.45
N LEU A 248 -23.51 21.85 29.71
CA LEU A 248 -23.63 20.40 29.86
C LEU A 248 -23.22 19.93 31.26
N VAL A 249 -22.09 20.43 31.78
CA VAL A 249 -21.62 20.08 33.13
C VAL A 249 -22.59 20.59 34.21
N LYS A 250 -23.17 21.78 34.04
CA LYS A 250 -24.17 22.33 34.98
C LYS A 250 -25.45 21.50 35.02
N GLN A 251 -25.91 20.96 33.89
CA GLN A 251 -27.08 20.08 33.82
C GLN A 251 -26.88 18.78 34.60
N GLU A 252 -25.67 18.23 34.61
CA GLU A 252 -25.34 16.95 35.25
C GLU A 252 -24.96 17.07 36.73
N ARG A 253 -24.86 18.30 37.27
CA ARG A 253 -24.57 18.57 38.69
C ARG A 253 -25.83 18.61 39.58
N VAL A 254 -27.01 18.36 39.02
CA VAL A 254 -28.30 18.23 39.74
C VAL A 254 -28.52 16.76 40.09
#